data_AF-A0A833J541-F1
#
_entry.id   AF-A0A833J541-F1
#
_cell.length_a   1.000
_cell.length_b   1.000
_cell.length_c   1.000
_cell.angle_alpha   90.00
_cell.angle_beta   90.00
_cell.angle_gamma   90.00
#
_symmetry.space_group_name_H-M   'P 1'
#
loop_
_entity.id
_entity.type
_entity.pdbx_description
1 polymer ?
#
loop_
_entity_poly.entity_id
_entity_poly.type
_entity_poly.pdbx_seq_one_letter_code
_entity_poly.pdbx_strand_id
1 'polypeptide(L)'
;MAGFSETGPAAPVALRELLVELGDLKRVRSAGRAGSIAERLFAQGWSALTGGAAPETVAFDITAKALAAARLCDLDAAFLAAAGLDEVQAADILVAGLDAVSGPVDAGLRDRLRACLREPAALSSGPVPAFVGALAQQPRAGVTCPGKPRILLEPPENHAEHCLVVAVYGVLLSPFYRADPTTVFLAALAHHFHNAAMPDAGFTGEMLLGDHLWPIVGRCSEWALDELEPPLRETVRAARLVLPDDATAEGRAFHAADSIDRVLQIAQHLRAATLTMDTVLGEMELVHAGPVKAFQDRVLTDMRIP
;
A
#
# COMPACT_ATOMS: atom_id res chain seq x y z
N MET A 1 -31.29 -7.74 12.28
CA MET A 1 -30.15 -7.10 12.94
C MET A 1 -29.63 -8.04 14.01
N ALA A 2 -28.64 -8.87 13.68
CA ALA A 2 -27.96 -9.69 14.67
C ALA A 2 -26.82 -8.85 15.26
N GLY A 3 -26.90 -8.56 16.56
CA GLY A 3 -25.90 -7.80 17.29
C GLY A 3 -24.59 -8.57 17.39
N PHE A 4 -23.52 -7.98 16.88
CA PHE A 4 -22.17 -8.36 17.27
C PHE A 4 -21.91 -7.84 18.68
N SER A 5 -21.30 -8.69 19.50
CA SER A 5 -20.84 -8.36 20.85
C SER A 5 -19.78 -7.24 20.78
N GLU A 6 -19.95 -6.16 21.53
CA GLU A 6 -18.98 -5.05 21.70
C GLU A 6 -17.60 -5.48 22.29
N THR A 7 -17.35 -6.78 22.43
CA THR A 7 -16.21 -7.32 23.21
C THR A 7 -15.23 -8.16 22.39
N GLY A 8 -15.42 -8.30 21.08
CA GLY A 8 -14.47 -8.97 20.18
C GLY A 8 -13.38 -8.03 19.65
N PRO A 9 -12.22 -8.56 19.19
CA PRO A 9 -11.21 -7.73 18.55
C PRO A 9 -11.78 -7.12 17.26
N ALA A 10 -11.55 -5.83 17.06
CA ALA A 10 -11.96 -5.12 15.85
C ALA A 10 -10.94 -5.22 14.71
N ALA A 11 -9.71 -5.69 14.98
CA ALA A 11 -8.67 -5.89 13.97
C ALA A 11 -7.68 -7.00 14.41
N PRO A 12 -7.02 -7.70 13.46
CA PRO A 12 -6.07 -8.76 13.77
C PRO A 12 -4.70 -8.19 14.17
N VAL A 13 -4.40 -8.11 15.47
CA VAL A 13 -3.13 -7.57 16.01
C VAL A 13 -1.88 -8.25 15.42
N ALA A 14 -1.97 -9.53 15.07
CA ALA A 14 -0.87 -10.29 14.49
C ALA A 14 -0.36 -9.72 13.15
N LEU A 15 -1.20 -9.00 12.39
CA LEU A 15 -0.77 -8.37 11.13
C LEU A 15 -0.01 -7.07 11.34
N ARG A 16 0.01 -6.47 12.54
CA ARG A 16 0.52 -5.11 12.76
C ARG A 16 1.91 -4.87 12.17
N GLU A 17 2.88 -5.72 12.50
CA GLU A 17 4.28 -5.55 12.05
C GLU A 17 4.39 -5.67 10.52
N LEU A 18 3.68 -6.62 9.92
CA LEU A 18 3.62 -6.74 8.46
C LEU A 18 3.04 -5.48 7.82
N LEU A 19 1.95 -4.92 8.38
CA LEU A 19 1.36 -3.70 7.84
C LEU A 19 2.36 -2.54 7.97
N VAL A 20 3.08 -2.40 9.09
CA VAL A 20 4.16 -1.42 9.24
C VAL A 20 5.19 -1.53 8.11
N GLU A 21 5.71 -2.74 7.85
CA GLU A 21 6.70 -2.97 6.77
C GLU A 21 6.15 -2.64 5.38
N LEU A 22 4.91 -3.05 5.08
CA LEU A 22 4.25 -2.73 3.81
C LEU A 22 4.04 -1.21 3.63
N GLY A 23 3.81 -0.48 4.72
CA GLY A 23 3.70 0.98 4.70
C GLY A 23 5.01 1.68 4.30
N ASP A 24 6.16 1.04 4.55
CA ASP A 24 7.48 1.59 4.18
C ASP A 24 7.67 1.60 2.64
N LEU A 25 6.93 0.79 1.87
CA LEU A 25 6.97 0.78 0.39
C LEU A 25 6.61 2.12 -0.24
N LYS A 26 5.93 3.00 0.49
CA LYS A 26 5.63 4.40 0.09
C LYS A 26 6.89 5.26 0.02
N ARG A 27 8.02 4.80 0.55
CA ARG A 27 9.28 5.58 0.63
C ARG A 27 10.46 4.87 -0.02
N VAL A 28 10.35 3.58 -0.29
CA VAL A 28 11.39 2.83 -0.99
C VAL A 28 11.42 3.28 -2.46
N ARG A 29 12.56 3.85 -2.86
CA ARG A 29 12.85 4.34 -4.21
C ARG A 29 14.14 3.70 -4.71
N SER A 30 14.23 3.48 -6.01
CA SER A 30 15.42 2.91 -6.64
C SER A 30 15.91 3.76 -7.79
N ALA A 31 17.23 3.78 -7.97
CA ALA A 31 17.86 4.53 -9.05
C ALA A 31 17.33 4.08 -10.43
N GLY A 32 17.07 5.04 -11.31
CA GLY A 32 16.54 4.78 -12.65
C GLY A 32 15.05 4.42 -12.72
N ARG A 33 14.33 4.40 -11.59
CA ARG A 33 12.89 4.16 -11.52
C ARG A 33 12.19 5.39 -10.94
N ALA A 34 11.10 5.83 -11.58
CA ALA A 34 10.26 6.91 -11.06
C ALA A 34 9.41 6.42 -9.88
N GLY A 35 9.12 7.33 -8.94
CA GLY A 35 8.23 7.06 -7.82
C GLY A 35 8.77 6.10 -6.77
N SER A 36 7.96 5.83 -5.75
CA SER A 36 8.18 4.75 -4.79
C SER A 36 7.73 3.39 -5.35
N ILE A 37 8.05 2.30 -4.66
CA ILE A 37 7.50 0.97 -5.01
C ILE A 37 5.98 1.02 -5.02
N ALA A 38 5.37 1.65 -4.02
CA ALA A 38 3.92 1.75 -3.93
C ALA A 38 3.31 2.56 -5.10
N GLU A 39 3.94 3.67 -5.50
CA GLU A 39 3.48 4.42 -6.68
C GLU A 39 3.53 3.57 -7.97
N ARG A 40 4.58 2.78 -8.17
CA ARG A 40 4.72 1.91 -9.35
C ARG A 40 3.73 0.76 -9.35
N LEU A 41 3.50 0.12 -8.20
CA LEU A 41 2.50 -0.94 -8.08
C LEU A 41 1.08 -0.40 -8.27
N PHE A 42 0.79 0.83 -7.84
CA PHE A 42 -0.47 1.52 -8.15
C PHE A 42 -0.67 1.68 -9.65
N ALA A 43 0.34 2.22 -10.35
CA ALA A 43 0.30 2.37 -11.81
C ALA A 43 0.21 1.02 -12.53
N GLN A 44 0.91 0.00 -12.06
CA GLN A 44 0.85 -1.36 -12.61
C GLN A 44 -0.56 -1.97 -12.45
N GLY A 45 -1.19 -1.79 -11.28
CA GLY A 45 -2.56 -2.25 -11.04
C GLY A 45 -3.55 -1.62 -12.02
N TRP A 46 -3.52 -0.30 -12.18
CA TRP A 46 -4.37 0.39 -13.15
C TRP A 46 -4.07 0.00 -14.60
N SER A 47 -2.79 -0.10 -14.97
CA SER A 47 -2.35 -0.56 -16.29
C SER A 47 -2.87 -1.96 -16.63
N ALA A 48 -2.86 -2.88 -15.65
CA ALA A 48 -3.40 -4.23 -15.86
C ALA A 48 -4.92 -4.21 -16.02
N LEU A 49 -5.63 -3.44 -15.19
CA LEU A 49 -7.09 -3.30 -15.27
C LEU A 49 -7.53 -2.71 -16.62
N THR A 50 -6.88 -1.63 -17.09
CA THR A 50 -7.17 -1.03 -18.41
C THR A 50 -6.73 -1.92 -19.56
N GLY A 51 -5.76 -2.82 -19.32
CA GLY A 51 -5.38 -3.90 -20.23
C GLY A 51 -6.38 -5.05 -20.30
N GLY A 52 -7.48 -4.98 -19.55
CA GLY A 52 -8.55 -5.98 -19.53
C GLY A 52 -8.32 -7.14 -18.57
N ALA A 53 -7.34 -7.06 -17.67
CA ALA A 53 -7.14 -8.08 -16.64
C ALA A 53 -8.35 -8.17 -15.70
N ALA A 54 -8.68 -9.39 -15.27
CA ALA A 54 -9.72 -9.59 -14.28
C ALA A 54 -9.31 -8.93 -12.94
N PRO A 55 -10.20 -8.16 -12.28
CA PRO A 55 -9.88 -7.48 -11.04
C PRO A 55 -9.33 -8.38 -9.94
N GLU A 56 -9.86 -9.60 -9.83
CA GLU A 56 -9.39 -10.60 -8.86
C GLU A 56 -7.91 -10.93 -9.09
N THR A 57 -7.53 -11.19 -10.34
CA THR A 57 -6.15 -11.49 -10.72
C THR A 57 -5.22 -10.32 -10.37
N VAL A 58 -5.64 -9.08 -10.66
CA VAL A 58 -4.85 -7.89 -10.33
C VAL A 58 -4.71 -7.72 -8.82
N ALA A 59 -5.79 -7.92 -8.05
CA ALA A 59 -5.77 -7.79 -6.59
C ALA A 59 -4.75 -8.73 -5.95
N PHE A 60 -4.73 -10.01 -6.36
CA PHE A 60 -3.76 -10.98 -5.83
C PHE A 60 -2.34 -10.78 -6.36
N ASP A 61 -2.17 -10.49 -7.64
CA ASP A 61 -0.84 -10.25 -8.24
C ASP A 61 -0.13 -9.05 -7.58
N ILE A 62 -0.83 -7.91 -7.46
CA ILE A 62 -0.28 -6.70 -6.85
C ILE A 62 -0.02 -6.90 -5.35
N THR A 63 -0.93 -7.57 -4.63
CA THR A 63 -0.73 -7.89 -3.21
C THR A 63 0.48 -8.81 -3.02
N ALA A 64 0.63 -9.85 -3.86
CA ALA A 64 1.76 -10.77 -3.76
C ALA A 64 3.10 -10.07 -4.02
N LYS A 65 3.15 -9.17 -5.02
CA LYS A 65 4.31 -8.33 -5.31
C LYS A 65 4.64 -7.39 -4.15
N ALA A 66 3.63 -6.79 -3.52
CA ALA A 66 3.83 -5.94 -2.35
C ALA A 66 4.44 -6.73 -1.16
N LEU A 67 3.96 -7.95 -0.89
CA LEU A 67 4.54 -8.80 0.16
C LEU A 67 5.98 -9.19 -0.13
N ALA A 68 6.30 -9.58 -1.37
CA ALA A 68 7.67 -9.88 -1.76
C ALA A 68 8.57 -8.63 -1.60
N ALA A 69 8.08 -7.47 -2.03
CA ALA A 69 8.79 -6.19 -1.95
C ALA A 69 9.03 -5.71 -0.50
N ALA A 70 8.25 -6.16 0.48
CA ALA A 70 8.48 -5.80 1.90
C ALA A 70 9.89 -6.18 2.37
N ARG A 71 10.48 -7.25 1.83
CA ARG A 71 11.87 -7.67 2.13
C ARG A 71 12.83 -7.49 0.97
N LEU A 72 12.36 -7.69 -0.26
CA LEU A 72 13.20 -7.64 -1.44
C LEU A 72 13.32 -6.22 -2.03
N CYS A 73 12.53 -5.27 -1.54
CA CYS A 73 12.41 -3.93 -2.12
C CYS A 73 12.18 -4.04 -3.64
N ASP A 74 13.05 -3.43 -4.45
CA ASP A 74 12.96 -3.38 -5.90
C ASP A 74 13.61 -4.56 -6.63
N LEU A 75 14.02 -5.62 -5.92
CA LEU A 75 14.48 -6.88 -6.53
C LEU A 75 13.28 -7.68 -7.06
N ASP A 76 12.56 -7.10 -8.02
CA ASP A 76 11.40 -7.68 -8.68
C ASP A 76 11.78 -8.66 -9.81
N ALA A 77 10.79 -9.33 -10.38
CA ALA A 77 11.00 -10.29 -11.48
C ALA A 77 11.78 -9.70 -12.66
N ALA A 78 11.51 -8.44 -13.03
CA ALA A 78 12.19 -7.79 -14.14
C ALA A 78 13.67 -7.53 -13.84
N PHE A 79 13.99 -7.09 -12.62
CA PHE A 79 15.37 -6.93 -12.17
C PHE A 79 16.11 -8.27 -12.10
N LEU A 80 15.49 -9.30 -11.51
CA LEU A 80 16.09 -10.63 -11.38
C LEU A 80 16.38 -11.25 -12.76
N ALA A 81 15.47 -11.11 -13.72
CA ALA A 81 15.68 -11.54 -15.10
C ALA A 81 16.83 -10.75 -15.77
N ALA A 82 16.88 -9.43 -15.58
CA ALA A 82 17.97 -8.60 -16.09
C ALA A 82 19.34 -8.95 -15.46
N ALA A 83 19.34 -9.46 -14.23
CA ALA A 83 20.52 -10.00 -13.55
C ALA A 83 20.91 -11.42 -14.00
N GLY A 84 20.15 -12.02 -14.93
CA GLY A 84 20.47 -13.31 -15.55
C GLY A 84 19.85 -14.53 -14.89
N LEU A 85 18.87 -14.35 -14.00
CA LEU A 85 18.13 -15.47 -13.42
C LEU A 85 17.03 -15.94 -14.38
N ASP A 86 16.78 -17.25 -14.39
CA ASP A 86 15.62 -17.81 -15.07
C ASP A 86 14.32 -17.59 -14.28
N GLU A 87 13.19 -17.90 -14.91
CA GLU A 87 11.85 -17.69 -14.33
C GLU A 87 11.64 -18.47 -13.03
N VAL A 88 12.18 -19.68 -12.92
CA VAL A 88 12.02 -20.53 -11.74
C VAL A 88 12.81 -19.96 -10.57
N GLN A 89 14.07 -19.57 -10.82
CA GLN A 89 14.94 -18.94 -9.83
C GLN A 89 14.37 -17.61 -9.34
N ALA A 90 13.85 -16.78 -10.26
CA ALA A 90 13.21 -15.52 -9.89
C ALA A 90 11.97 -15.77 -9.03
N ALA A 91 11.12 -16.72 -9.41
CA ALA A 91 9.93 -17.08 -8.62
C ALA A 91 10.29 -17.64 -7.23
N ASP A 92 11.35 -18.46 -7.12
CA ASP A 92 11.86 -18.96 -5.83
C ASP A 92 12.22 -17.82 -4.88
N ILE A 93 12.95 -16.81 -5.38
CA ILE A 93 13.37 -15.65 -4.59
C ILE A 93 12.15 -14.81 -4.16
N LEU A 94 11.24 -14.50 -5.09
CA LEU A 94 10.06 -13.70 -4.79
C LEU A 94 9.15 -14.38 -3.75
N VAL A 95 8.96 -15.70 -3.87
CA VAL A 95 8.21 -16.48 -2.88
C VAL A 95 8.92 -16.49 -1.53
N ALA A 96 10.25 -16.61 -1.49
CA ALA A 96 11.00 -16.51 -0.25
C ALA A 96 10.84 -15.13 0.42
N GLY A 97 10.80 -14.05 -0.37
CA GLY A 97 10.52 -12.70 0.11
C GLY A 97 9.13 -12.59 0.76
N LEU A 98 8.10 -13.15 0.12
CA LEU A 98 6.74 -13.20 0.67
C LEU A 98 6.67 -14.08 1.93
N ASP A 99 7.32 -15.24 1.93
CA ASP A 99 7.31 -16.19 3.05
C ASP A 99 7.97 -15.60 4.31
N ALA A 100 8.97 -14.76 4.14
CA ALA A 100 9.67 -14.10 5.24
C ALA A 100 8.77 -13.19 6.09
N VAL A 101 7.63 -12.73 5.55
CA VAL A 101 6.73 -11.78 6.23
C VAL A 101 5.29 -12.27 6.39
N SER A 102 4.90 -13.35 5.70
CA SER A 102 3.51 -13.80 5.62
C SER A 102 3.07 -14.76 6.74
N GLY A 103 3.89 -14.97 7.77
CA GLY A 103 3.55 -15.75 8.96
C GLY A 103 2.17 -15.43 9.57
N PRO A 104 1.80 -14.14 9.77
CA PRO A 104 0.50 -13.75 10.32
C PRO A 104 -0.65 -13.69 9.30
N VAL A 105 -0.40 -13.92 8.01
CA VAL A 105 -1.42 -13.90 6.95
C VAL A 105 -2.25 -15.18 7.01
N ASP A 106 -3.56 -15.08 6.75
CA ASP A 106 -4.44 -16.24 6.60
C ASP A 106 -3.83 -17.27 5.65
N ALA A 107 -3.83 -18.55 6.05
CA ALA A 107 -3.11 -19.59 5.32
C ALA A 107 -3.63 -19.77 3.89
N GLY A 108 -4.96 -19.71 3.70
CA GLY A 108 -5.57 -19.84 2.38
C GLY A 108 -5.23 -18.65 1.48
N LEU A 109 -5.26 -17.43 2.02
CA LEU A 109 -4.83 -16.25 1.29
C LEU A 109 -3.33 -16.32 0.93
N ARG A 110 -2.47 -16.69 1.89
CA ARG A 110 -1.03 -16.82 1.67
C ARG A 110 -0.72 -17.80 0.54
N ASP A 111 -1.36 -18.96 0.52
CA ASP A 111 -1.12 -19.96 -0.52
C ASP A 111 -1.52 -19.46 -1.91
N ARG A 112 -2.60 -18.68 -2.02
CA ARG A 112 -3.00 -18.02 -3.27
C ARG A 112 -1.97 -16.98 -3.72
N LEU A 113 -1.47 -16.15 -2.80
CA LEU A 113 -0.45 -15.13 -3.12
C LEU A 113 0.88 -15.78 -3.55
N ARG A 114 1.27 -16.88 -2.91
CA ARG A 114 2.43 -17.69 -3.32
C ARG A 114 2.26 -18.22 -4.74
N ALA A 115 1.08 -18.73 -5.07
CA ALA A 115 0.79 -19.23 -6.42
C ALA A 115 0.92 -18.13 -7.48
N CYS A 116 0.48 -16.89 -7.18
CA CYS A 116 0.66 -15.76 -8.10
C CYS A 116 2.12 -15.44 -8.42
N LEU A 117 3.05 -15.65 -7.47
CA LEU A 117 4.48 -15.46 -7.71
C LEU A 117 5.13 -16.64 -8.42
N ARG A 118 4.61 -17.86 -8.21
CA ARG A 118 5.08 -19.09 -8.86
C ARG A 118 4.69 -19.17 -10.32
N GLU A 119 3.45 -18.80 -10.60
CA GLU A 119 2.85 -18.84 -11.92
C GLU A 119 2.25 -17.46 -12.22
N PRO A 120 3.10 -16.46 -12.56
CA PRO A 120 2.63 -15.11 -12.82
C PRO A 120 1.63 -15.10 -13.97
N ALA A 121 0.50 -14.42 -13.75
CA ALA A 121 -0.49 -14.23 -14.82
C ALA A 121 0.11 -13.37 -15.94
N ALA A 122 -0.19 -13.74 -17.19
CA ALA A 122 0.17 -12.94 -18.36
C ALA A 122 -0.74 -11.70 -18.47
N LEU A 123 -0.43 -10.66 -17.69
CA LEU A 123 -1.20 -9.42 -17.66
C LEU A 123 -0.81 -8.52 -18.85
N SER A 124 -1.78 -8.25 -19.73
CA SER A 124 -1.61 -7.24 -20.78
C SER A 124 -1.58 -5.85 -20.16
N SER A 125 -0.63 -5.02 -20.58
CA SER A 125 -0.56 -3.62 -20.14
C SER A 125 -1.44 -2.75 -21.04
N GLY A 126 -2.46 -2.11 -20.46
CA GLY A 126 -3.28 -1.11 -21.11
C GLY A 126 -2.72 0.31 -20.93
N PRO A 127 -3.40 1.33 -21.49
CA PRO A 127 -3.06 2.73 -21.25
C PRO A 127 -3.25 3.07 -19.77
N VAL A 128 -2.29 3.79 -19.18
CA VAL A 128 -2.39 4.29 -17.81
C VAL A 128 -3.26 5.55 -17.81
N PRO A 129 -4.39 5.59 -17.07
CA PRO A 129 -5.22 6.79 -16.98
C PRO A 129 -4.45 8.00 -16.43
N ALA A 130 -4.80 9.20 -16.86
CA ALA A 130 -4.16 10.44 -16.41
C ALA A 130 -4.34 10.68 -14.91
N PHE A 131 -5.49 10.27 -14.34
CA PHE A 131 -5.70 10.35 -12.89
C PHE A 131 -4.62 9.62 -12.08
N VAL A 132 -3.97 8.58 -12.64
CA VAL A 132 -2.92 7.84 -11.94
C VAL A 132 -1.72 8.74 -11.68
N GLY A 133 -1.27 9.47 -12.70
CA GLY A 133 -0.19 10.44 -12.58
C GLY A 133 -0.56 11.62 -11.68
N ALA A 134 -1.81 12.09 -11.76
CA ALA A 134 -2.29 13.16 -10.90
C ALA A 134 -2.27 12.78 -9.41
N LEU A 135 -2.74 11.58 -9.06
CA LEU A 135 -2.70 11.08 -7.68
C LEU A 135 -1.29 10.83 -7.17
N ALA A 136 -0.35 10.42 -8.04
CA ALA A 136 1.06 10.26 -7.69
C ALA A 136 1.75 11.61 -7.42
N GLN A 137 1.34 12.67 -8.11
CA GLN A 137 1.90 14.01 -7.93
C GLN A 137 1.23 14.80 -6.80
N GLN A 138 0.02 14.42 -6.39
CA GLN A 138 -0.70 15.11 -5.34
C GLN A 138 -0.33 14.57 -3.95
N PRO A 139 0.33 15.36 -3.09
CA PRO A 139 0.56 14.99 -1.71
C PRO A 139 -0.75 15.00 -0.92
N ARG A 140 -0.85 14.13 0.08
CA ARG A 140 -1.90 14.22 1.10
C ARG A 140 -1.74 15.48 1.95
N ALA A 141 -2.85 15.97 2.53
CA ALA A 141 -2.88 17.22 3.30
C ALA A 141 -2.05 17.24 4.61
N GLY A 142 -1.46 16.11 5.02
CA GLY A 142 -0.77 15.96 6.30
C GLY A 142 -1.73 15.85 7.49
N VAL A 143 -1.22 16.11 8.70
CA VAL A 143 -2.06 16.07 9.92
C VAL A 143 -2.83 17.38 10.02
N THR A 144 -4.14 17.30 9.88
CA THR A 144 -5.04 18.45 9.92
C THR A 144 -6.03 18.33 11.08
N CYS A 145 -6.32 19.46 11.73
CA CYS A 145 -7.28 19.55 12.81
C CYS A 145 -7.89 20.96 12.79
N PRO A 146 -9.23 21.08 12.78
CA PRO A 146 -9.92 22.36 12.83
C PRO A 146 -9.44 23.22 14.00
N GLY A 147 -9.13 24.48 13.72
CA GLY A 147 -8.60 25.41 14.73
C GLY A 147 -7.13 25.23 15.10
N LYS A 148 -6.39 24.31 14.46
CA LYS A 148 -4.95 24.13 14.68
C LYS A 148 -4.14 24.31 13.38
N PRO A 149 -2.89 24.81 13.45
CA PRO A 149 -1.96 24.73 12.33
C PRO A 149 -1.76 23.28 11.89
N ARG A 150 -1.65 23.05 10.58
CA ARG A 150 -1.35 21.71 10.04
C ARG A 150 0.10 21.33 10.29
N ILE A 151 0.34 20.02 10.39
CA ILE A 151 1.70 19.45 10.43
C ILE A 151 1.98 18.81 9.06
N LEU A 152 3.03 19.30 8.40
CA LEU A 152 3.57 18.74 7.17
C LEU A 152 4.80 17.90 7.52
N LEU A 153 4.85 16.69 6.94
CA LEU A 153 5.92 15.73 7.15
C LEU A 153 6.55 15.41 5.80
N GLU A 154 7.87 15.46 5.74
CA GLU A 154 8.65 15.28 4.52
C GLU A 154 9.50 13.99 4.61
N PRO A 155 9.57 13.17 3.54
CA PRO A 155 8.79 13.30 2.30
C PRO A 155 7.28 13.05 2.54
N PRO A 156 6.38 13.76 1.83
CA PRO A 156 4.96 13.55 1.96
C PRO A 156 4.57 12.23 1.32
N GLU A 157 3.53 11.62 1.85
CA GLU A 157 2.79 10.57 1.14
C GLU A 157 1.91 11.20 0.07
N ASN A 158 1.89 10.60 -1.12
CA ASN A 158 0.95 10.95 -2.18
C ASN A 158 -0.31 10.05 -2.18
N HIS A 159 -1.33 10.42 -2.94
CA HIS A 159 -2.58 9.64 -2.96
C HIS A 159 -2.42 8.27 -3.65
N ALA A 160 -1.53 8.13 -4.63
CA ALA A 160 -1.29 6.85 -5.29
C ALA A 160 -0.70 5.81 -4.31
N GLU A 161 0.31 6.22 -3.54
CA GLU A 161 0.93 5.43 -2.49
C GLU A 161 -0.08 4.98 -1.44
N HIS A 162 -0.87 5.92 -0.93
CA HIS A 162 -1.91 5.64 0.04
C HIS A 162 -2.96 4.67 -0.51
N CYS A 163 -3.52 4.95 -1.70
CA CYS A 163 -4.54 4.09 -2.30
C CYS A 163 -4.04 2.66 -2.51
N LEU A 164 -2.80 2.48 -2.96
CA LEU A 164 -2.24 1.14 -3.08
C LEU A 164 -2.13 0.46 -1.72
N VAL A 165 -1.49 1.10 -0.73
CA VAL A 165 -1.24 0.44 0.56
C VAL A 165 -2.56 0.08 1.24
N VAL A 166 -3.57 0.95 1.17
CA VAL A 166 -4.93 0.63 1.64
C VAL A 166 -5.53 -0.55 0.87
N ALA A 167 -5.33 -0.65 -0.44
CA ALA A 167 -5.82 -1.79 -1.22
C ALA A 167 -5.14 -3.11 -0.81
N VAL A 168 -3.82 -3.10 -0.62
CA VAL A 168 -3.05 -4.26 -0.15
C VAL A 168 -3.48 -4.66 1.27
N TYR A 169 -3.58 -3.69 2.19
CA TYR A 169 -4.07 -3.94 3.55
C TYR A 169 -5.48 -4.51 3.53
N GLY A 170 -6.36 -3.98 2.69
CA GLY A 170 -7.72 -4.45 2.51
C GLY A 170 -7.79 -5.92 2.12
N VAL A 171 -6.96 -6.36 1.16
CA VAL A 171 -6.85 -7.78 0.78
C VAL A 171 -6.40 -8.63 1.96
N LEU A 172 -5.36 -8.22 2.69
CA LEU A 172 -4.83 -8.96 3.83
C LEU A 172 -5.80 -9.03 5.02
N LEU A 173 -6.62 -8.00 5.21
CA LEU A 173 -7.63 -7.94 6.25
C LEU A 173 -8.94 -8.64 5.89
N SER A 174 -9.19 -8.89 4.60
CA SER A 174 -10.45 -9.46 4.11
C SER A 174 -10.84 -10.79 4.77
N PRO A 175 -9.92 -11.76 5.00
CA PRO A 175 -10.25 -13.00 5.72
C PRO A 175 -10.81 -12.76 7.14
N PHE A 176 -10.28 -11.76 7.86
CA PHE A 176 -10.74 -11.43 9.21
C PHE A 176 -12.19 -10.92 9.22
N TYR A 177 -12.53 -10.06 8.26
CA TYR A 177 -13.88 -9.49 8.13
C TYR A 177 -14.86 -10.37 7.34
N ARG A 178 -14.35 -11.44 6.71
CA ARG A 178 -15.07 -12.28 5.73
C ARG A 178 -15.57 -11.47 4.54
N ALA A 179 -14.74 -10.54 4.09
CA ALA A 179 -14.99 -9.69 2.92
C ALA A 179 -14.52 -10.37 1.64
N ASP A 180 -15.10 -9.98 0.50
CA ASP A 180 -14.49 -10.24 -0.81
C ASP A 180 -13.25 -9.35 -1.01
N PRO A 181 -12.02 -9.92 -1.08
CA PRO A 181 -10.80 -9.14 -1.27
C PRO A 181 -10.78 -8.40 -2.62
N THR A 182 -11.49 -8.87 -3.65
CA THR A 182 -11.53 -8.23 -4.96
C THR A 182 -12.27 -6.90 -4.89
N THR A 183 -13.46 -6.90 -4.29
CA THR A 183 -14.27 -5.69 -4.08
C THR A 183 -13.53 -4.69 -3.21
N VAL A 184 -12.91 -5.14 -2.11
CA VAL A 184 -12.14 -4.26 -1.20
C VAL A 184 -10.94 -3.65 -1.93
N PHE A 185 -10.20 -4.45 -2.69
CA PHE A 185 -9.04 -3.97 -3.46
C PHE A 185 -9.44 -2.88 -4.46
N LEU A 186 -10.48 -3.10 -5.26
CA LEU A 186 -10.94 -2.10 -6.24
C LEU A 186 -11.49 -0.83 -5.57
N ALA A 187 -12.28 -0.98 -4.51
CA ALA A 187 -12.80 0.16 -3.76
C ALA A 187 -11.66 1.02 -3.19
N ALA A 188 -10.67 0.37 -2.58
CA ALA A 188 -9.49 1.01 -2.03
C ALA A 188 -8.58 1.62 -3.12
N LEU A 189 -8.43 0.99 -4.28
CA LEU A 189 -7.62 1.56 -5.35
C LEU A 189 -8.24 2.86 -5.91
N ALA A 190 -9.57 3.00 -5.81
CA ALA A 190 -10.34 4.10 -6.39
C ALA A 190 -10.90 5.13 -5.36
N HIS A 191 -10.65 4.96 -4.06
CA HIS A 191 -11.35 5.76 -3.04
C HIS A 191 -10.98 7.26 -3.07
N HIS A 192 -9.76 7.61 -3.51
CA HIS A 192 -9.33 9.00 -3.70
C HIS A 192 -9.44 9.51 -5.14
N PHE A 193 -10.31 8.95 -5.98
CA PHE A 193 -10.54 9.45 -7.34
C PHE A 193 -10.78 10.97 -7.42
N HIS A 194 -11.54 11.51 -6.48
CA HIS A 194 -11.78 12.95 -6.41
C HIS A 194 -10.48 13.77 -6.28
N ASN A 195 -9.44 13.23 -5.64
CA ASN A 195 -8.16 13.90 -5.45
C ASN A 195 -7.30 13.97 -6.71
N ALA A 196 -7.67 13.32 -7.82
CA ALA A 196 -6.98 13.54 -9.09
C ALA A 196 -7.21 14.97 -9.63
N ALA A 197 -8.32 15.60 -9.26
CA ALA A 197 -8.67 16.96 -9.70
C ALA A 197 -8.91 17.94 -8.55
N MET A 198 -9.30 17.44 -7.37
CA MET A 198 -9.51 18.24 -6.16
C MET A 198 -8.26 18.20 -5.28
N PRO A 199 -7.56 19.35 -5.08
CA PRO A 199 -6.45 19.41 -4.14
C PRO A 199 -6.88 18.99 -2.73
N ASP A 200 -6.06 18.19 -2.06
CA ASP A 200 -6.34 17.72 -0.71
C ASP A 200 -6.21 18.87 0.30
N ALA A 201 -7.36 19.38 0.73
CA ALA A 201 -7.46 20.46 1.69
C ALA A 201 -7.38 19.97 3.15
N GLY A 202 -7.48 18.65 3.37
CA GLY A 202 -7.60 18.01 4.68
C GLY A 202 -8.86 18.44 5.45
N PHE A 203 -8.95 17.97 6.69
CA PHE A 203 -10.18 18.05 7.49
C PHE A 203 -10.68 19.50 7.71
N THR A 204 -9.76 20.44 7.95
CA THR A 204 -10.14 21.85 8.09
C THR A 204 -10.75 22.42 6.80
N GLY A 205 -10.20 22.05 5.63
CA GLY A 205 -10.73 22.49 4.35
C GLY A 205 -12.10 21.87 4.05
N GLU A 206 -12.26 20.57 4.33
CA GLU A 206 -13.54 19.87 4.23
C GLU A 206 -14.63 20.53 5.07
N MET A 207 -14.32 20.90 6.32
CA MET A 207 -15.26 21.63 7.18
C MET A 207 -15.67 22.98 6.62
N LEU A 208 -14.74 23.71 6.00
CA LEU A 208 -15.02 25.02 5.40
C LEU A 208 -15.84 24.91 4.11
N LEU A 209 -15.71 23.81 3.37
CA LEU A 209 -16.54 23.54 2.19
C LEU A 209 -17.99 23.24 2.55
N GLY A 210 -18.25 22.70 3.75
CA GLY A 210 -19.60 22.46 4.27
C GLY A 210 -20.46 21.66 3.29
N ASP A 211 -21.67 22.14 3.02
CA ASP A 211 -22.63 21.48 2.12
C ASP A 211 -22.14 21.37 0.66
N HIS A 212 -21.09 22.11 0.27
CA HIS A 212 -20.49 22.03 -1.06
C HIS A 212 -19.50 20.86 -1.21
N LEU A 213 -19.03 20.25 -0.12
CA LEU A 213 -18.01 19.20 -0.16
C LEU A 213 -18.45 18.01 -1.01
N TRP A 214 -19.55 17.35 -0.66
CA TRP A 214 -19.98 16.12 -1.32
C TRP A 214 -20.34 16.30 -2.80
N PRO A 215 -21.02 17.39 -3.22
CA PRO A 215 -21.20 17.69 -4.64
C PRO A 215 -19.88 17.82 -5.43
N ILE A 216 -18.85 18.44 -4.84
CA ILE A 216 -17.53 18.59 -5.47
C ILE A 216 -16.83 17.23 -5.54
N VAL A 217 -16.77 16.50 -4.42
CA VAL A 217 -16.18 15.15 -4.36
C VAL A 217 -16.82 14.22 -5.38
N GLY A 218 -18.15 14.25 -5.50
CA GLY A 218 -18.89 13.49 -6.51
C GLY A 218 -18.44 13.84 -7.92
N ARG A 219 -18.48 15.14 -8.30
CA ARG A 219 -18.10 15.59 -9.64
C ARG A 219 -16.64 15.25 -9.99
N CYS A 220 -15.70 15.48 -9.07
CA CYS A 220 -14.29 15.16 -9.31
C CYS A 220 -14.05 13.64 -9.39
N SER A 221 -14.79 12.84 -8.62
CA SER A 221 -14.75 11.38 -8.76
C SER A 221 -15.24 10.91 -10.14
N GLU A 222 -16.29 11.54 -10.66
CA GLU A 222 -16.83 11.23 -11.99
C GLU A 222 -15.82 11.52 -13.10
N TRP A 223 -15.03 12.61 -12.99
CA TRP A 223 -14.00 12.91 -13.98
C TRP A 223 -12.94 11.80 -14.10
N ALA A 224 -12.49 11.23 -12.97
CA ALA A 224 -11.57 10.10 -13.00
C ALA A 224 -12.24 8.83 -13.55
N LEU A 225 -13.51 8.58 -13.22
CA LEU A 225 -14.29 7.47 -13.78
C LEU A 225 -14.47 7.60 -15.30
N ASP A 226 -14.59 8.82 -15.82
CA ASP A 226 -14.77 9.09 -17.24
C ASP A 226 -13.56 8.71 -18.10
N GLU A 227 -12.38 8.55 -17.50
CA GLU A 227 -11.17 8.04 -18.16
C GLU A 227 -11.19 6.52 -18.35
N LEU A 228 -12.10 5.79 -17.70
CA LEU A 228 -12.19 4.34 -17.79
C LEU A 228 -13.19 3.91 -18.87
N GLU A 229 -12.85 2.86 -19.60
CA GLU A 229 -13.77 2.20 -20.54
C GLU A 229 -15.02 1.67 -19.83
N PRO A 230 -16.20 1.67 -20.48
CA PRO A 230 -17.48 1.44 -19.81
C PRO A 230 -17.54 0.16 -18.95
N PRO A 231 -17.05 -1.02 -19.39
CA PRO A 231 -17.10 -2.22 -18.55
C PRO A 231 -16.33 -2.07 -17.24
N LEU A 232 -15.10 -1.57 -17.30
CA LEU A 232 -14.25 -1.36 -16.12
C LEU A 232 -14.81 -0.25 -15.23
N ARG A 233 -15.32 0.82 -15.83
CA ARG A 233 -15.97 1.93 -15.12
C ARG A 233 -17.10 1.44 -14.23
N GLU A 234 -18.00 0.61 -14.78
CA GLU A 234 -19.12 0.07 -14.01
C GLU A 234 -18.67 -0.89 -12.91
N THR A 235 -17.65 -1.71 -13.17
CA THR A 235 -17.04 -2.56 -12.13
C THR A 235 -16.47 -1.72 -10.98
N VAL A 236 -15.75 -0.63 -11.28
CA VAL A 236 -15.19 0.26 -10.27
C VAL A 236 -16.30 1.02 -9.53
N ARG A 237 -17.33 1.52 -10.23
CA ARG A 237 -18.51 2.13 -9.58
C ARG A 237 -19.17 1.19 -8.59
N ALA A 238 -19.39 -0.07 -8.97
CA ALA A 238 -19.99 -1.08 -8.12
C ALA A 238 -19.15 -1.35 -6.86
N ALA A 239 -17.82 -1.50 -7.01
CA ALA A 239 -16.92 -1.69 -5.87
C ALA A 239 -16.95 -0.50 -4.90
N ARG A 240 -17.01 0.74 -5.42
CA ARG A 240 -17.04 1.97 -4.61
C ARG A 240 -18.31 2.13 -3.76
N LEU A 241 -19.34 1.30 -3.95
CA LEU A 241 -20.55 1.32 -3.11
C LEU A 241 -20.27 0.93 -1.64
N VAL A 242 -19.12 0.33 -1.34
CA VAL A 242 -18.73 -0.05 0.03
C VAL A 242 -18.01 1.05 0.80
N LEU A 243 -17.68 2.18 0.15
CA LEU A 243 -16.94 3.31 0.75
C LEU A 243 -17.73 4.17 1.77
N PRO A 244 -19.07 4.33 1.68
CA PRO A 244 -19.79 5.26 2.55
C PRO A 244 -19.87 4.86 4.03
N ASP A 245 -19.88 3.57 4.35
CA ASP A 245 -20.06 3.07 5.71
C ASP A 245 -19.48 1.65 5.94
N ASP A 246 -19.55 1.18 7.18
CA ASP A 246 -19.04 -0.11 7.65
C ASP A 246 -20.13 -1.20 7.78
N ALA A 247 -21.28 -1.01 7.12
CA ALA A 247 -22.39 -1.95 7.22
C ALA A 247 -22.07 -3.32 6.59
N THR A 248 -21.22 -3.35 5.57
CA THR A 248 -20.79 -4.58 4.87
C THR A 248 -19.45 -5.11 5.38
N ALA A 249 -19.13 -6.37 5.06
CA ALA A 249 -17.82 -6.92 5.40
C ALA A 249 -16.69 -6.19 4.66
N GLU A 250 -16.95 -5.84 3.41
CA GLU A 250 -16.06 -5.08 2.53
C GLU A 250 -15.83 -3.65 3.06
N GLY A 251 -16.89 -2.97 3.50
CA GLY A 251 -16.80 -1.64 4.11
C GLY A 251 -15.94 -1.66 5.37
N ARG A 252 -16.13 -2.66 6.26
CA ARG A 252 -15.27 -2.84 7.45
C ARG A 252 -13.81 -3.09 7.08
N ALA A 253 -13.54 -3.97 6.12
CA ALA A 253 -12.18 -4.26 5.67
C ALA A 253 -11.49 -3.02 5.08
N PHE A 254 -12.21 -2.26 4.25
CA PHE A 254 -11.74 -1.00 3.68
C PHE A 254 -11.46 0.06 4.76
N HIS A 255 -12.43 0.35 5.65
CA HIS A 255 -12.26 1.38 6.68
C HIS A 255 -11.18 1.03 7.70
N ALA A 256 -11.00 -0.25 8.01
CA ALA A 256 -9.88 -0.70 8.82
C ALA A 256 -8.54 -0.46 8.11
N ALA A 257 -8.44 -0.81 6.83
CA ALA A 257 -7.25 -0.57 6.03
C ALA A 257 -6.88 0.93 5.94
N ASP A 258 -7.84 1.80 5.60
CA ASP A 258 -7.62 3.26 5.54
C ASP A 258 -7.19 3.83 6.89
N SER A 259 -7.89 3.45 7.96
CA SER A 259 -7.59 3.95 9.31
C SER A 259 -6.21 3.51 9.79
N ILE A 260 -5.85 2.25 9.57
CA ILE A 260 -4.54 1.71 9.93
C ILE A 260 -3.45 2.43 9.13
N ASP A 261 -3.57 2.54 7.81
CA ASP A 261 -2.57 3.21 6.98
C ASP A 261 -2.34 4.66 7.41
N ARG A 262 -3.40 5.43 7.63
CA ARG A 262 -3.31 6.83 8.07
C ARG A 262 -2.56 6.98 9.39
N VAL A 263 -2.79 6.08 10.33
CA VAL A 263 -2.09 6.10 11.64
C VAL A 263 -0.64 5.63 11.48
N LEU A 264 -0.40 4.55 10.72
CA LEU A 264 0.95 4.02 10.49
C LEU A 264 1.82 4.99 9.70
N GLN A 265 1.23 5.79 8.80
CA GLN A 265 1.91 6.88 8.11
C GLN A 265 2.54 7.87 9.10
N ILE A 266 1.84 8.23 10.17
CA ILE A 266 2.39 9.11 11.21
C ILE A 266 3.36 8.35 12.13
N ALA A 267 3.03 7.10 12.47
CA ALA A 267 3.90 6.27 13.28
C ALA A 267 5.29 6.06 12.64
N GLN A 268 5.37 6.00 11.31
CA GLN A 268 6.63 5.93 10.58
C GLN A 268 7.52 7.16 10.85
N HIS A 269 6.97 8.36 10.79
CA HIS A 269 7.72 9.60 11.07
C HIS A 269 8.15 9.67 12.52
N LEU A 270 7.28 9.23 13.44
CA LEU A 270 7.62 9.15 14.87
C LEU A 270 8.72 8.12 15.14
N ARG A 271 8.67 6.93 14.51
CA ARG A 271 9.73 5.92 14.61
C ARG A 271 11.09 6.49 14.19
N ALA A 272 11.14 7.21 13.07
CA ALA A 272 12.36 7.86 12.60
C ALA A 272 12.85 8.93 13.57
N ALA A 273 11.94 9.74 14.12
CA ALA A 273 12.29 10.81 15.07
C ALA A 273 12.79 10.29 16.43
N THR A 274 12.47 9.03 16.79
CA THR A 274 12.87 8.41 18.05
C THR A 274 14.01 7.39 17.91
N LEU A 275 14.68 7.32 16.75
CA LEU A 275 15.80 6.40 16.53
C LEU A 275 16.98 6.72 17.47
N THR A 276 17.61 5.66 17.97
CA THR A 276 18.80 5.74 18.83
C THR A 276 19.94 4.89 18.25
N MET A 277 21.19 5.18 18.63
CA MET A 277 22.34 4.37 18.21
C MET A 277 22.28 2.93 18.72
N ASP A 278 21.72 2.71 19.92
CA ASP A 278 21.52 1.37 20.47
C ASP A 278 20.60 0.53 19.56
N THR A 279 19.52 1.12 19.06
CA THR A 279 18.65 0.46 18.08
C THR A 279 19.39 0.23 16.76
N VAL A 280 20.10 1.24 16.24
CA VAL A 280 20.75 1.17 14.92
C VAL A 280 21.89 0.14 14.88
N LEU A 281 22.70 0.06 15.93
CA LEU A 281 23.88 -0.81 15.96
C LEU A 281 23.63 -2.11 16.70
N GLY A 282 22.84 -2.09 17.77
CA GLY A 282 22.56 -3.26 18.59
C GLY A 282 21.45 -4.14 18.01
N GLU A 283 20.31 -3.54 17.65
CA GLU A 283 19.14 -4.31 17.18
C GLU A 283 19.13 -4.51 15.66
N MET A 284 19.42 -3.45 14.90
CA MET A 284 19.35 -3.47 13.44
C MET A 284 20.66 -3.90 12.76
N GLU A 285 21.74 -4.07 13.54
CA GLU A 285 23.06 -4.48 13.08
C GLU A 285 23.53 -3.71 11.81
N LEU A 286 23.45 -2.37 11.82
CA LEU A 286 23.88 -1.54 10.68
C LEU A 286 25.28 -1.94 10.15
N VAL A 287 26.19 -2.25 11.08
CA VAL A 287 27.43 -2.97 10.77
C VAL A 287 27.17 -4.47 10.93
N HIS A 288 26.77 -5.11 9.83
CA HIS A 288 26.34 -6.50 9.80
C HIS A 288 27.53 -7.48 9.88
N ALA A 289 27.23 -8.72 10.28
CA ALA A 289 28.20 -9.80 10.25
C ALA A 289 28.71 -10.03 8.81
N GLY A 290 30.03 -10.08 8.66
CA GLY A 290 30.67 -10.30 7.36
C GLY A 290 32.17 -10.53 7.48
N PRO A 291 32.87 -10.81 6.36
CA PRO A 291 34.28 -11.20 6.37
C PRO A 291 35.23 -10.18 7.03
N VAL A 292 34.82 -8.91 7.08
CA VAL A 292 35.60 -7.80 7.61
C VAL A 292 35.06 -7.22 8.93
N LYS A 293 34.09 -7.87 9.57
CA LYS A 293 33.43 -7.38 10.80
C LYS A 293 34.42 -7.03 11.91
N ALA A 294 35.41 -7.89 12.14
CA ALA A 294 36.44 -7.65 13.15
C ALA A 294 37.27 -6.37 12.89
N PHE A 295 37.47 -5.99 11.63
CA PHE A 295 38.11 -4.71 11.31
C PHE A 295 37.15 -3.55 11.52
N GLN A 296 35.90 -3.65 11.07
CA GLN A 296 34.87 -2.62 11.26
C GLN A 296 34.64 -2.32 12.75
N ASP A 297 34.60 -3.34 13.62
CA ASP A 297 34.44 -3.16 15.06
C ASP A 297 35.62 -2.43 15.71
N ARG A 298 36.85 -2.70 15.25
CA ARG A 298 38.03 -1.95 15.69
C ARG A 298 37.94 -0.50 15.25
N VAL A 299 37.51 -0.23 14.02
CA VAL A 299 37.33 1.15 13.53
C VAL A 299 36.34 1.91 14.42
N LEU A 300 35.18 1.33 14.75
CA LEU A 300 34.20 1.98 15.63
C LEU A 300 34.77 2.22 17.03
N THR A 301 35.45 1.21 17.59
CA THR A 301 36.10 1.31 18.91
C THR A 301 37.16 2.42 18.95
N ASP A 302 38.07 2.45 17.98
CA ASP A 302 39.17 3.42 17.91
C ASP A 302 38.64 4.85 17.68
N MET A 303 37.58 5.00 16.89
CA MET A 303 36.89 6.27 16.64
C MET A 303 35.99 6.71 17.81
N ARG A 304 35.81 5.86 18.84
CA ARG A 304 34.90 6.08 19.98
C ARG A 304 33.47 6.39 19.54
N ILE A 305 33.05 5.76 18.45
CA ILE A 305 31.66 5.77 17.99
C ILE A 305 30.98 4.62 18.75
N PRO A 306 29.81 4.85 19.37
CA PRO A 306 29.04 3.77 20.00
C PRO A 306 28.78 2.63 19.01
#